data_AF-A0A9Q4D162-F1
#
_entry.id   AF-A0A9Q4D162-F1
#
_cell.length_a   1.000
_cell.length_b   1.000
_cell.length_c   1.000
_cell.angle_alpha   90.00
_cell.angle_beta   90.00
_cell.angle_gamma   90.00
#
_symmetry.space_group_name_H-M   'P 1'
#
loop_
_entity.id
_entity.type
_entity.pdbx_description
1 polymer ?
#
loop_
_entity_poly.entity_id
_entity_poly.type
_entity_poly.pdbx_seq_one_letter_code
_entity_poly.pdbx_strand_id
1 'polypeptide(L)'
;DADERIGVRVPLLPPLGEAAVAWSPEQVDRWVSRIFPQDEQVIAGYREAAERVRAQGYAISRVDQDPEGYAALGEALGEYAHGELTPVRDRAVRTTIAGAGHFFGGSVSEADRSIDLASVVVPVFAPDTEEPTNSGLVLRLCHLPSGVDGATVLEWVQALQQAASEVTQTLSTGAGKDYARYAAAGLRSA
;
A
#
# COMPACT_ATOMS: atom_id res chain seq x y z
N ASP A 1 8.24 -3.68 14.67
CA ASP A 1 6.90 -4.22 14.40
C ASP A 1 5.91 -3.07 14.47
N ALA A 2 5.40 -2.61 13.33
CA ALA A 2 4.45 -1.50 13.32
C ALA A 2 3.14 -2.02 13.91
N ASP A 3 2.88 -1.60 15.15
CA ASP A 3 1.76 -1.96 16.01
C ASP A 3 0.49 -2.39 15.25
N GLU A 4 0.17 -3.69 15.28
CA GLU A 4 -1.01 -4.32 14.66
C GLU A 4 -2.33 -3.97 15.35
N ARG A 5 -2.35 -2.85 16.09
CA ARG A 5 -3.53 -2.33 16.75
C ARG A 5 -4.55 -1.87 15.70
N ILE A 6 -5.78 -2.37 15.84
CA ILE A 6 -6.92 -1.88 15.05
C ILE A 6 -7.11 -0.39 15.33
N GLY A 7 -7.33 0.41 14.28
CA GLY A 7 -7.55 1.85 14.37
C GLY A 7 -6.28 2.70 14.23
N VAL A 8 -5.12 2.08 13.98
CA VAL A 8 -3.87 2.79 13.65
C VAL A 8 -3.96 3.47 12.29
N ARG A 9 -3.43 4.70 12.19
CA ARG A 9 -3.39 5.48 10.96
C ARG A 9 -2.10 5.21 10.20
N VAL A 10 -2.22 4.85 8.92
CA VAL A 10 -1.10 4.80 7.97
C VAL A 10 -1.22 6.02 7.04
N PRO A 11 -0.13 6.78 6.82
CA PRO A 11 -0.18 7.93 5.95
C PRO A 11 -0.35 7.49 4.49
N LEU A 12 -1.28 8.13 3.78
CA LEU A 12 -1.49 7.92 2.35
C LEU A 12 -0.59 8.89 1.55
N LEU A 13 0.72 8.69 1.57
CA LEU A 13 1.70 9.51 0.84
C LEU A 13 2.88 8.64 0.38
N PRO A 14 3.56 8.97 -0.74
CA PRO A 14 4.66 8.15 -1.25
C PRO A 14 5.78 7.93 -0.23
N PRO A 15 6.32 6.70 -0.11
CA PRO A 15 6.04 5.52 -0.96
C PRO A 15 4.81 4.69 -0.56
N LEU A 16 4.05 5.12 0.45
CA LEU A 16 2.99 4.33 1.07
C LEU A 16 1.64 4.52 0.40
N GLY A 17 0.90 3.42 0.24
CA GLY A 17 -0.49 3.44 -0.24
C GLY A 17 -0.66 3.39 -1.76
N GLU A 18 0.37 2.98 -2.50
CA GLU A 18 0.32 2.79 -3.96
C GLU A 18 -0.87 1.90 -4.41
N ALA A 19 -1.12 0.77 -3.74
CA ALA A 19 -2.25 -0.12 -4.05
C ALA A 19 -3.63 0.52 -3.80
N ALA A 20 -3.73 1.55 -2.95
CA ALA A 20 -4.98 2.24 -2.70
C ALA A 20 -5.32 3.26 -3.81
N VAL A 21 -4.31 3.80 -4.49
CA VAL A 21 -4.46 4.93 -5.43
C VAL A 21 -4.31 4.54 -6.90
N ALA A 22 -3.62 3.44 -7.22
CA ALA A 22 -3.20 3.07 -8.58
C ALA A 22 -4.33 2.93 -9.62
N TRP A 23 -5.59 2.79 -9.20
CA TRP A 23 -6.76 2.68 -10.07
C TRP A 23 -7.50 4.00 -10.34
N SER A 24 -7.02 5.15 -9.84
CA SER A 24 -7.57 6.47 -10.17
C SER A 24 -6.44 7.45 -10.47
N PRO A 25 -6.36 8.00 -11.71
CA PRO A 25 -5.39 9.04 -12.06
C PRO A 25 -5.45 10.23 -11.09
N GLU A 26 -6.65 10.65 -10.70
CA GLU A 26 -6.86 11.76 -9.76
C GLU A 26 -6.30 11.43 -8.36
N GLN A 27 -6.43 10.18 -7.91
CA GLN A 27 -5.83 9.76 -6.64
C GLN A 27 -4.30 9.66 -6.72
N VAL A 28 -3.76 9.20 -7.85
CA VAL A 28 -2.30 9.21 -8.09
C VAL A 28 -1.77 10.65 -8.06
N ASP A 29 -2.42 11.59 -8.76
CA ASP A 29 -2.06 13.02 -8.74
C ASP A 29 -2.06 13.60 -7.33
N ARG A 30 -3.11 13.28 -6.55
CA ARG A 30 -3.24 13.73 -5.17
C ARG A 30 -2.20 13.09 -4.24
N TRP A 31 -1.80 11.86 -4.53
CA TRP A 31 -0.80 11.13 -3.77
C TRP A 31 0.60 11.71 -4.02
N VAL A 32 1.00 11.90 -5.28
CA VAL A 32 2.33 12.45 -5.62
C VAL A 32 2.46 13.94 -5.27
N SER A 33 1.36 14.70 -5.23
CA SER A 33 1.40 16.11 -4.77
C SER A 33 1.75 16.26 -3.28
N ARG A 34 1.77 15.17 -2.51
CA ARG A 34 2.21 15.16 -1.10
C ARG A 34 3.74 15.04 -0.94
N ILE A 35 4.49 14.83 -2.02
CA ILE A 35 5.96 14.78 -2.00
C ILE A 35 6.51 16.18 -1.71
N PHE A 36 7.53 16.28 -0.86
CA PHE A 36 8.21 17.55 -0.62
C PHE A 36 9.72 17.33 -0.44
N PRO A 37 10.59 18.06 -1.17
CA PRO A 37 10.26 19.05 -2.20
C PRO A 37 9.61 18.42 -3.45
N GLN A 38 8.91 19.23 -4.25
CA GLN A 38 8.30 18.79 -5.52
C GLN A 38 9.40 18.57 -6.58
N ASP A 39 9.97 17.37 -6.58
CA ASP A 39 10.98 16.91 -7.54
C ASP A 39 10.29 16.10 -8.66
N GLU A 40 10.39 16.59 -9.91
CA GLU A 40 9.73 15.98 -11.06
C GLU A 40 10.19 14.56 -11.35
N GLN A 41 11.47 14.25 -11.15
CA GLN A 41 12.02 12.90 -11.38
C GLN A 41 11.49 11.92 -10.33
N VAL A 42 11.43 12.36 -9.07
CA VAL A 42 10.86 11.55 -7.99
C VAL A 42 9.36 11.31 -8.22
N ILE A 43 8.62 12.36 -8.60
CA ILE A 43 7.19 12.26 -8.93
C ILE A 43 6.96 11.29 -10.09
N ALA A 44 7.73 11.39 -11.16
CA ALA A 44 7.64 10.49 -12.31
C ALA A 44 7.87 9.03 -11.89
N GLY A 45 8.90 8.75 -11.08
CA GLY A 45 9.17 7.41 -10.57
C GLY A 45 8.01 6.82 -9.76
N TYR A 46 7.31 7.63 -8.96
CA TYR A 46 6.13 7.17 -8.23
C TYR A 46 4.90 6.96 -9.12
N ARG A 47 4.74 7.74 -10.19
CA ARG A 47 3.70 7.49 -11.20
C ARG A 47 3.93 6.15 -11.89
N GLU A 48 5.16 5.89 -12.32
CA GLU A 48 5.55 4.60 -12.90
C GLU A 48 5.33 3.44 -11.92
N ALA A 49 5.61 3.64 -10.62
CA ALA A 49 5.33 2.64 -9.59
C ALA A 49 3.83 2.35 -9.48
N ALA A 50 2.97 3.38 -9.48
CA ALA A 50 1.52 3.20 -9.46
C ALA A 50 1.02 2.48 -10.73
N GLU A 51 1.58 2.80 -11.91
CA GLU A 51 1.27 2.09 -13.15
C GLU A 51 1.67 0.61 -13.09
N ARG A 52 2.85 0.29 -12.55
CA ARG A 52 3.28 -1.10 -12.32
C ARG A 52 2.33 -1.82 -11.39
N VAL A 53 1.97 -1.22 -10.25
CA VAL A 53 1.00 -1.78 -9.30
C VAL A 53 -0.34 -2.06 -9.98
N ARG A 54 -0.84 -1.14 -10.80
CA ARG A 54 -2.07 -1.34 -11.59
C ARG A 54 -1.93 -2.50 -12.58
N ALA A 55 -0.80 -2.59 -13.28
CA ALA A 55 -0.56 -3.62 -14.28
C ALA A 55 -0.43 -5.02 -13.68
N GLN A 56 0.24 -5.16 -12.54
CA GLN A 56 0.45 -6.46 -11.88
C GLN A 56 -0.69 -6.82 -10.90
N GLY A 57 -1.50 -5.85 -10.49
CA GLY A 57 -2.65 -6.07 -9.60
C GLY A 57 -2.32 -6.19 -8.12
N TYR A 58 -1.10 -5.83 -7.71
CA TYR A 58 -0.64 -5.88 -6.32
C TYR A 58 0.55 -4.95 -6.09
N ALA A 59 0.86 -4.70 -4.82
CA ALA A 59 2.04 -3.97 -4.34
C ALA A 59 2.83 -4.86 -3.38
N ILE A 60 4.15 -4.64 -3.29
CA ILE A 60 5.04 -5.37 -2.39
C ILE A 60 6.02 -4.44 -1.69
N SER A 61 6.49 -4.88 -0.53
CA SER A 61 7.64 -4.29 0.15
C SER A 61 8.74 -5.34 0.25
N ARG A 62 9.86 -5.14 -0.46
CA ARG A 62 11.03 -6.03 -0.42
C ARG A 62 12.00 -5.53 0.64
N VAL A 63 12.50 -6.40 1.51
CA VAL A 63 13.44 -6.04 2.59
C VAL A 63 14.78 -6.77 2.49
N ASP A 64 14.95 -7.57 1.43
CA ASP A 64 16.15 -8.35 1.08
C ASP A 64 17.48 -7.65 1.38
N GLN A 65 17.55 -6.34 1.10
CA GLN A 65 18.80 -5.57 1.09
C GLN A 65 19.01 -4.73 2.35
N ASP A 66 17.94 -4.38 3.06
CA ASP A 66 18.00 -3.47 4.21
C ASP A 66 16.89 -3.73 5.25
N PRO A 67 16.96 -4.84 6.01
CA PRO A 67 15.99 -5.15 7.06
C PRO A 67 15.98 -4.10 8.19
N GLU A 68 17.13 -3.50 8.50
CA GLU A 68 17.27 -2.49 9.57
C GLU A 68 16.58 -1.18 9.18
N GLY A 69 16.75 -0.72 7.93
CA GLY A 69 16.04 0.45 7.41
C GLY A 69 14.52 0.24 7.36
N TYR A 70 14.07 -0.99 7.08
CA TYR A 70 12.64 -1.30 7.15
C TYR A 70 12.11 -1.30 8.60
N ALA A 71 12.91 -1.77 9.56
CA ALA A 71 12.57 -1.66 10.98
C ALA A 71 12.43 -0.18 11.41
N ALA A 72 13.35 0.69 10.99
CA ALA A 72 13.28 2.13 11.24
C ALA A 72 12.04 2.79 10.59
N LEU A 73 11.65 2.34 9.39
CA LEU A 73 10.38 2.75 8.78
C LEU A 73 9.18 2.34 9.66
N GLY A 74 9.19 1.12 10.18
CA GLY A 74 8.15 0.63 11.09
C GLY A 74 8.02 1.47 12.37
N GLU A 75 9.14 1.88 12.95
CA GLU A 75 9.16 2.79 14.11
C GLU A 75 8.60 4.16 13.77
N ALA A 76 9.00 4.76 12.63
CA ALA A 76 8.48 6.04 12.17
C ALA A 76 6.96 6.00 11.90
N LEU A 77 6.46 4.89 11.35
CA LEU A 77 5.02 4.65 11.18
C LEU A 77 4.29 4.51 12.52
N GLY A 78 4.91 3.81 13.47
CA GLY A 78 4.43 3.76 14.85
C GLY A 78 4.31 5.15 15.45
N GLU A 79 5.35 5.98 15.34
CA GLU A 79 5.34 7.37 15.83
C GLU A 79 4.25 8.22 15.15
N TYR A 80 4.11 8.12 13.82
CA TYR A 80 3.05 8.80 13.06
C TYR A 80 1.64 8.46 13.58
N ALA A 81 1.39 7.20 13.89
CA ALA A 81 0.09 6.71 14.33
C ALA A 81 -0.41 7.35 15.64
N HIS A 82 0.49 7.82 16.50
CA HIS A 82 0.15 8.38 17.82
C HIS A 82 -0.34 9.84 17.75
N GLY A 83 -0.22 10.53 16.59
CA GLY A 83 -0.91 11.78 16.28
C GLY A 83 -0.43 13.06 17.00
N GLU A 84 0.27 12.96 18.13
CA GLU A 84 0.76 14.11 18.92
C GLU A 84 2.25 14.40 18.66
N LEU A 85 2.62 14.62 17.40
CA LEU A 85 4.01 14.93 17.03
C LEU A 85 4.28 16.43 17.08
N THR A 86 5.42 16.80 17.66
CA THR A 86 5.96 18.15 17.49
C THR A 86 6.35 18.37 16.02
N PRO A 87 6.39 19.62 15.52
CA PRO A 87 6.75 19.87 14.12
C PRO A 87 8.13 19.29 13.72
N VAL A 88 9.08 19.26 14.65
CA VAL A 88 10.41 18.67 14.41
C VAL A 88 10.32 17.15 14.25
N ARG A 89 9.51 16.49 15.09
CA ARG A 89 9.27 15.04 15.02
C ARG A 89 8.49 14.64 13.78
N ASP A 90 7.42 15.37 13.44
CA ASP A 90 6.66 15.13 12.19
C ASP A 90 7.59 15.22 10.96
N ARG A 91 8.49 16.22 10.94
CA ARG A 91 9.49 16.33 9.88
C ARG A 91 10.44 15.13 9.83
N ALA A 92 10.95 14.67 10.97
CA ALA A 92 11.85 13.52 11.06
C ALA A 92 11.17 12.22 10.59
N VAL A 93 9.92 11.99 11.01
CA VAL A 93 9.09 10.86 10.56
C VAL A 93 8.89 10.92 9.04
N ARG A 94 8.51 12.08 8.50
CA ARG A 94 8.33 12.26 7.05
C ARG A 94 9.62 12.06 6.25
N THR A 95 10.75 12.52 6.77
CA THR A 95 12.06 12.28 6.14
C THR A 95 12.39 10.79 6.09
N THR A 96 12.11 10.06 7.17
CA THR A 96 12.30 8.60 7.22
C THR A 96 11.41 7.88 6.19
N ILE A 97 10.12 8.25 6.13
CA ILE A 97 9.17 7.70 5.15
C ILE A 97 9.63 8.00 3.71
N ALA A 98 10.07 9.23 3.42
CA ALA A 98 10.53 9.62 2.09
C ALA A 98 11.79 8.85 1.66
N GLY A 99 12.69 8.52 2.59
CA GLY A 99 13.90 7.73 2.32
C GLY A 99 13.63 6.23 2.07
N ALA A 100 12.44 5.75 2.45
CA ALA A 100 12.08 4.34 2.38
C ALA A 100 11.62 3.87 0.99
N GLY A 101 11.64 4.73 -0.03
CA GLY A 101 11.10 4.42 -1.37
C GLY A 101 11.70 3.18 -2.03
N HIS A 102 12.95 2.84 -1.71
CA HIS A 102 13.65 1.68 -2.26
C HIS A 102 13.07 0.33 -1.83
N PHE A 103 12.25 0.28 -0.78
CA PHE A 103 11.53 -0.94 -0.38
C PHE A 103 10.29 -1.21 -1.25
N PHE A 104 9.77 -0.20 -1.97
CA PHE A 104 8.44 -0.23 -2.62
C PHE A 104 8.52 -0.15 -4.15
N GLY A 105 7.39 -0.31 -4.83
CA GLY A 105 7.28 -0.15 -6.28
C GLY A 105 7.98 -1.24 -7.11
N GLY A 106 8.39 -2.34 -6.46
CA GLY A 106 9.00 -3.51 -7.09
C GLY A 106 8.00 -4.51 -7.65
N SER A 107 8.55 -5.54 -8.30
CA SER A 107 7.81 -6.72 -8.78
C SER A 107 8.55 -7.99 -8.34
N VAL A 108 7.88 -9.13 -8.52
CA VAL A 108 8.46 -10.46 -8.32
C VAL A 108 8.40 -11.24 -9.62
N SER A 109 9.49 -11.94 -9.93
CA SER A 109 9.60 -12.88 -11.04
C SER A 109 9.66 -14.32 -10.52
N GLU A 110 9.11 -15.30 -11.25
CA GLU A 110 9.26 -16.72 -10.93
C GLU A 110 10.73 -17.17 -10.83
N ALA A 111 11.63 -16.48 -11.54
CA ALA A 111 13.05 -16.77 -11.53
C ALA A 111 13.78 -16.23 -10.29
N ASP A 112 13.14 -15.35 -9.51
CA ASP A 112 13.74 -14.77 -8.31
C ASP A 112 14.01 -15.88 -7.28
N ARG A 113 15.19 -15.77 -6.64
CA ARG A 113 15.65 -16.71 -5.62
C ARG A 113 15.87 -15.94 -4.33
N SER A 114 15.41 -16.51 -3.22
CA SER A 114 15.64 -16.00 -1.86
C SER A 114 15.17 -14.54 -1.69
N ILE A 115 13.86 -14.38 -1.52
CA ILE A 115 13.16 -13.12 -1.31
C ILE A 115 12.68 -13.05 0.16
N ASP A 116 12.89 -11.90 0.74
CA ASP A 116 12.39 -11.40 2.01
C ASP A 116 11.43 -10.26 1.72
N LEU A 117 10.15 -10.51 1.97
CA LEU A 117 9.10 -9.51 1.86
C LEU A 117 8.64 -9.09 3.24
N ALA A 118 8.46 -7.78 3.43
CA ALA A 118 7.74 -7.30 4.59
C ALA A 118 6.22 -7.36 4.42
N SER A 119 5.72 -7.12 3.20
CA SER A 119 4.30 -7.28 2.93
C SER A 119 3.95 -7.42 1.45
N VAL A 120 2.79 -8.03 1.21
CA VAL A 120 2.05 -8.01 -0.07
C VAL A 120 0.73 -7.27 0.17
N VAL A 121 0.35 -6.35 -0.73
CA VAL A 121 -0.88 -5.56 -0.62
C VAL A 121 -1.68 -5.66 -1.91
N VAL A 122 -2.97 -5.94 -1.79
CA VAL A 122 -3.90 -6.10 -2.92
C VAL A 122 -5.11 -5.18 -2.71
N PRO A 123 -5.56 -4.44 -3.75
CA PRO A 123 -6.77 -3.63 -3.65
C PRO A 123 -8.03 -4.50 -3.52
N VAL A 124 -9.00 -4.02 -2.76
CA VAL A 124 -10.38 -4.49 -2.87
C VAL A 124 -11.09 -3.52 -3.80
N PHE A 125 -11.89 -4.01 -4.75
CA PHE A 125 -12.60 -3.16 -5.70
C PHE A 125 -14.02 -2.84 -5.22
N ALA A 126 -14.52 -1.69 -5.68
CA ALA A 126 -15.90 -1.34 -5.53
C ALA A 126 -16.77 -2.35 -6.32
N PRO A 127 -17.85 -2.87 -5.72
CA PRO A 127 -18.79 -3.70 -6.44
C PRO A 127 -19.54 -2.89 -7.51
N ASP A 128 -20.04 -3.59 -8.53
CA ASP A 128 -20.98 -3.08 -9.53
C ASP A 128 -20.48 -1.86 -10.34
N THR A 129 -19.16 -1.70 -10.49
CA THR A 129 -18.55 -0.69 -11.36
C THR A 129 -18.14 -1.30 -12.71
N GLU A 130 -18.33 -0.55 -13.81
CA GLU A 130 -17.92 -0.99 -15.15
C GLU A 130 -16.39 -1.07 -15.26
N GLU A 131 -15.68 -0.12 -14.64
CA GLU A 131 -14.22 -0.11 -14.56
C GLU A 131 -13.74 -0.42 -13.14
N PRO A 132 -12.64 -1.20 -12.97
CA PRO A 132 -12.08 -1.50 -11.66
C PRO A 132 -11.70 -0.23 -10.91
N THR A 133 -12.43 0.06 -9.83
CA THR A 133 -12.20 1.21 -8.96
C THR A 133 -11.95 0.69 -7.55
N ASN A 134 -10.85 1.06 -6.90
CA ASN A 134 -10.58 0.62 -5.51
C ASN A 134 -11.78 1.00 -4.61
N SER A 135 -12.18 0.17 -3.64
CA SER A 135 -13.33 0.41 -2.75
C SER A 135 -13.03 1.35 -1.58
N GLY A 136 -11.79 1.78 -1.43
CA GLY A 136 -11.24 2.40 -0.22
C GLY A 136 -10.63 1.39 0.76
N LEU A 137 -10.65 0.10 0.41
CA LEU A 137 -10.05 -0.98 1.19
C LEU A 137 -8.89 -1.62 0.42
N VAL A 138 -7.93 -2.13 1.19
CA VAL A 138 -6.84 -2.98 0.71
C VAL A 138 -6.70 -4.16 1.66
N LEU A 139 -6.33 -5.32 1.14
CA LEU A 139 -5.86 -6.44 1.95
C LEU A 139 -4.34 -6.41 1.99
N ARG A 140 -3.77 -6.57 3.18
CA ARG A 140 -2.32 -6.59 3.39
C ARG A 140 -1.94 -7.88 4.12
N LEU A 141 -1.00 -8.61 3.55
CA LEU A 141 -0.37 -9.78 4.14
C LEU A 141 1.02 -9.39 4.66
N CYS A 142 1.31 -9.70 5.93
CA CYS A 142 2.54 -9.40 6.65
C CYS A 142 3.10 -10.67 7.32
N HIS A 143 4.24 -10.56 8.02
CA HIS A 143 4.91 -11.67 8.74
C HIS A 143 5.23 -12.86 7.86
N LEU A 144 5.74 -12.55 6.66
CA LEU A 144 6.06 -13.54 5.65
C LEU A 144 7.38 -14.25 5.98
N PRO A 145 7.51 -15.55 5.65
CA PRO A 145 8.78 -16.25 5.73
C PRO A 145 9.88 -15.57 4.89
N SER A 146 11.10 -15.57 5.42
CA SER A 146 12.31 -15.11 4.73
C SER A 146 12.90 -16.18 3.82
N GLY A 147 13.63 -15.77 2.78
CA GLY A 147 14.42 -16.62 1.90
C GLY A 147 13.59 -17.47 0.94
N VAL A 148 12.37 -17.04 0.64
CA VAL A 148 11.45 -17.80 -0.25
C VAL A 148 11.75 -17.54 -1.72
N ASP A 149 11.34 -18.44 -2.62
CA ASP A 149 11.47 -18.18 -4.06
C ASP A 149 10.31 -17.34 -4.61
N GLY A 150 10.50 -16.80 -5.81
CA GLY A 150 9.49 -15.96 -6.46
C GLY A 150 8.20 -16.71 -6.77
N ALA A 151 8.27 -18.01 -7.06
CA ALA A 151 7.08 -18.85 -7.26
C ALA A 151 6.19 -18.89 -6.01
N THR A 152 6.79 -19.10 -4.83
CA THR A 152 6.09 -19.09 -3.54
C THR A 152 5.42 -17.73 -3.28
N VAL A 153 6.13 -16.63 -3.57
CA VAL A 153 5.55 -15.29 -3.41
C VAL A 153 4.34 -15.08 -4.33
N LEU A 154 4.42 -15.54 -5.59
CA LEU A 154 3.32 -15.41 -6.54
C LEU A 154 2.10 -16.25 -6.14
N GLU A 155 2.30 -17.40 -5.49
CA GLU A 155 1.19 -18.16 -4.88
C GLU A 155 0.50 -17.35 -3.78
N TRP A 156 1.24 -16.65 -2.91
CA TRP A 156 0.66 -15.78 -1.89
C TRP A 156 -0.10 -14.59 -2.50
N VAL A 157 0.45 -13.98 -3.55
CA VAL A 157 -0.21 -12.91 -4.29
C VAL A 157 -1.55 -13.39 -4.85
N GLN A 158 -1.58 -14.56 -5.51
CA GLN A 158 -2.80 -15.13 -6.07
C GLN A 158 -3.83 -15.44 -4.98
N ALA A 159 -3.41 -16.03 -3.86
CA ALA A 159 -4.29 -16.30 -2.73
C ALA A 159 -4.89 -15.00 -2.15
N LEU A 160 -4.09 -13.95 -2.02
CA LEU A 160 -4.56 -12.66 -1.51
C LEU A 160 -5.49 -11.94 -2.50
N GLN A 161 -5.24 -12.07 -3.81
CA GLN A 161 -6.14 -11.59 -4.86
C GLN A 161 -7.49 -12.31 -4.85
N GLN A 162 -7.48 -13.62 -4.65
CA GLN A 162 -8.71 -14.40 -4.48
C GLN A 162 -9.49 -13.93 -3.25
N ALA A 163 -8.83 -13.74 -2.11
CA ALA A 163 -9.45 -13.19 -0.90
C ALA A 163 -10.03 -11.78 -1.13
N ALA A 164 -9.32 -10.90 -1.84
CA ALA A 164 -9.81 -9.56 -2.16
C ALA A 164 -11.06 -9.58 -3.08
N SER A 165 -11.13 -10.56 -3.99
CA SER A 165 -12.30 -10.79 -4.85
C SER A 165 -13.51 -11.26 -4.02
N GLU A 166 -13.30 -12.15 -3.07
CA GLU A 166 -14.36 -12.60 -2.13
C GLU A 166 -14.87 -11.47 -1.24
N VAL A 167 -13.99 -10.57 -0.79
CA VAL A 167 -14.39 -9.35 -0.09
C VAL A 167 -15.21 -8.46 -1.02
N THR A 168 -14.79 -8.27 -2.27
CA THR A 168 -15.54 -7.48 -3.28
C THR A 168 -16.97 -8.04 -3.48
N GLN A 169 -17.11 -9.36 -3.58
CA GLN A 169 -18.43 -10.02 -3.65
C GLN A 169 -19.25 -9.85 -2.36
N THR A 170 -18.59 -9.83 -1.20
CA THR A 170 -19.26 -9.57 0.08
C THR A 170 -19.78 -8.14 0.14
N LEU A 171 -19.03 -7.17 -0.42
CA LEU A 171 -19.45 -5.77 -0.53
C LEU A 171 -20.66 -5.58 -1.44
N SER A 172 -20.88 -6.43 -2.45
CA SER A 172 -22.11 -6.38 -3.29
C SER A 172 -23.32 -7.06 -2.65
N THR A 173 -23.09 -7.96 -1.67
CA THR A 173 -24.13 -8.81 -1.08
C THR A 173 -24.34 -8.51 0.40
N GLY A 174 -23.70 -9.30 1.28
CA GLY A 174 -23.91 -9.28 2.73
C GLY A 174 -23.61 -7.95 3.39
N ALA A 175 -22.62 -7.21 2.88
CA ALA A 175 -22.19 -5.91 3.39
C ALA A 175 -22.67 -4.71 2.56
N GLY A 176 -23.54 -4.92 1.56
CA GLY A 176 -23.89 -3.88 0.58
C GLY A 176 -24.49 -2.60 1.18
N LYS A 177 -25.31 -2.73 2.23
CA LYS A 177 -25.88 -1.57 2.92
C LYS A 177 -24.81 -0.73 3.64
N ASP A 178 -23.84 -1.37 4.27
CA ASP A 178 -22.78 -0.67 5.00
C ASP A 178 -21.76 -0.07 4.04
N TYR A 179 -21.45 -0.78 2.95
CA TYR A 179 -20.63 -0.23 1.88
C TYR A 179 -21.27 1.01 1.23
N ALA A 180 -22.58 0.98 0.93
CA ALA A 180 -23.28 2.13 0.37
C ALA A 180 -23.24 3.35 1.30
N ARG A 181 -23.38 3.15 2.62
CA ARG A 181 -23.22 4.21 3.63
C ARG A 181 -21.81 4.77 3.65
N TYR A 182 -20.81 3.89 3.63
CA TYR A 182 -19.40 4.27 3.57
C TYR A 182 -19.09 5.10 2.32
N ALA A 183 -19.54 4.66 1.15
CA ALA A 183 -19.33 5.36 -0.11
C ALA A 183 -20.00 6.76 -0.11
N ALA A 184 -21.24 6.85 0.41
CA ALA A 184 -21.98 8.10 0.52
C ALA A 184 -21.35 9.11 1.49
N ALA A 185 -20.54 8.66 2.46
CA ALA A 185 -19.85 9.54 3.39
C ALA A 185 -18.72 10.36 2.74
N GLY A 186 -18.32 10.06 1.50
CA GLY A 186 -17.32 10.83 0.76
C GLY A 186 -15.90 10.73 1.33
N LEU A 187 -15.65 9.78 2.24
CA LEU A 187 -14.36 9.62 2.95
C LEU A 187 -13.18 9.34 2.01
N ARG A 188 -13.43 8.85 0.79
CA ARG A 188 -12.40 8.62 -0.23
C ARG A 188 -11.99 9.86 -1.01
N SER A 189 -12.86 10.87 -1.03
CA SER A 189 -12.66 12.10 -1.78
C SER A 189 -12.10 13.23 -0.91
N ALA A 190 -12.20 13.11 0.41
CA ALA A 190 -11.53 13.98 1.39
C ALA A 190 -9.99 13.82 1.37
#